data_AF-A0A7Y4QNU9-F1
#
_entry.id   AF-A0A7Y4QNU9-F1
#
_cell.length_a   1.000
_cell.length_b   1.000
_cell.length_c   1.000
_cell.angle_alpha   90.00
_cell.angle_beta   90.00
_cell.angle_gamma   90.00
#
_symmetry.space_group_name_H-M   'P 1'
#
loop_
_entity.id
_entity.type
_entity.pdbx_description
1 polymer ?
#
loop_
_entity_poly.entity_id
_entity_poly.type
_entity_poly.pdbx_seq_one_letter_code
_entity_poly.pdbx_strand_id
1 'polypeptide(L)'
;MKTKSKFYPGWKMTVEQHNLYFRLLDQAAVASGETTQNRREDLRQRIHLAAFGGPKSAKAINHLKDFDDFKAAVLAIIDPSNLNVQMRQAEMPTTRLVFAIRKLAPEAYIIAEARRKFFTEDWATLDESSLTMLRNHITKRAAGIRWPAQEVQSQDPDWNV
;
A
#
# COMPACT_ATOMS: atom_id res chain seq x y z
N MET A 1 -23.63 -0.01 -17.65
CA MET A 1 -23.08 0.71 -16.48
C MET A 1 -21.63 1.10 -16.79
N LYS A 2 -21.30 2.39 -16.89
CA LYS A 2 -19.89 2.81 -16.99
C LYS A 2 -19.25 2.55 -15.61
N THR A 3 -18.34 1.59 -15.52
CA THR A 3 -17.52 1.38 -14.33
C THR A 3 -16.77 2.68 -14.04
N LYS A 4 -17.03 3.30 -12.88
CA LYS A 4 -16.27 4.48 -12.44
C LYS A 4 -14.78 4.10 -12.43
N SER A 5 -13.93 4.93 -13.04
CA SER A 5 -12.48 4.71 -13.02
C SER A 5 -12.01 4.58 -11.57
N LYS A 6 -11.24 3.52 -11.28
CA LYS A 6 -10.59 3.32 -9.98
C LYS A 6 -9.64 4.47 -9.63
N PHE A 7 -9.03 5.07 -10.66
CA PHE A 7 -8.06 6.14 -10.55
C PHE A 7 -8.71 7.52 -10.70
N TYR A 8 -8.20 8.49 -9.95
CA TYR A 8 -8.62 9.88 -10.09
C TYR A 8 -8.15 10.44 -11.45
N PRO A 9 -8.98 11.22 -12.18
CA PRO A 9 -8.63 11.70 -13.52
C PRO A 9 -7.28 12.45 -13.55
N GLY A 10 -6.31 11.92 -14.32
CA GLY A 10 -4.98 12.52 -14.48
C GLY A 10 -4.00 12.22 -13.35
N TRP A 11 -4.31 11.31 -12.44
CA TRP A 11 -3.47 10.90 -11.32
C TRP A 11 -3.23 9.38 -11.33
N LYS A 12 -2.11 8.96 -10.73
CA LYS A 12 -1.78 7.53 -10.54
C LYS A 12 -2.28 6.95 -9.20
N MET A 13 -2.96 7.77 -8.40
CA MET A 13 -3.64 7.39 -7.16
C MET A 13 -5.09 6.97 -7.42
N THR A 14 -5.63 6.10 -6.57
CA THR A 14 -7.07 5.84 -6.54
C THR A 14 -7.83 7.09 -6.11
N VAL A 15 -9.15 7.13 -6.37
CA VAL A 15 -10.00 8.25 -5.89
C VAL A 15 -9.92 8.41 -4.38
N GLU A 16 -9.91 7.30 -3.64
CA GLU A 16 -9.82 7.29 -2.18
C GLU A 16 -8.46 7.81 -1.69
N GLN A 17 -7.36 7.35 -2.30
CA GLN A 17 -6.02 7.81 -1.98
C GLN A 17 -5.82 9.29 -2.31
N HIS A 18 -6.38 9.78 -3.41
CA HIS A 18 -6.34 11.19 -3.73
C HIS A 18 -7.00 12.03 -2.62
N ASN A 19 -8.17 11.60 -2.13
CA ASN A 19 -8.84 12.31 -1.04
C ASN A 19 -8.07 12.20 0.28
N LEU A 20 -7.53 11.02 0.58
CA LEU A 20 -6.71 10.78 1.76
C LEU A 20 -5.41 11.59 1.73
N TYR A 21 -4.77 11.73 0.56
CA TYR A 21 -3.56 12.52 0.36
C TYR A 21 -3.74 13.96 0.88
N PHE A 22 -4.81 14.64 0.45
CA PHE A 22 -5.06 16.01 0.88
C PHE A 22 -5.44 16.09 2.36
N ARG A 23 -6.23 15.14 2.87
CA ARG A 23 -6.58 15.07 4.29
C ARG A 23 -5.34 14.91 5.18
N LEU A 24 -4.41 14.04 4.79
CA LEU A 24 -3.15 13.81 5.50
C LEU A 24 -2.26 15.06 5.48
N LEU A 25 -2.19 15.79 4.35
CA LEU A 25 -1.48 17.07 4.31
C LEU A 25 -2.11 18.12 5.24
N ASP A 26 -3.44 18.18 5.30
CA ASP A 26 -4.13 19.09 6.21
C ASP A 26 -3.83 18.75 7.68
N GLN A 27 -3.87 17.46 8.04
CA GLN A 27 -3.52 16.99 9.39
C GLN A 27 -2.05 17.27 9.73
N ALA A 28 -1.12 17.03 8.81
CA ALA A 28 0.30 17.34 9.01
C ALA A 28 0.54 18.85 9.20
N ALA A 29 -0.19 19.68 8.45
CA ALA A 29 -0.12 21.13 8.58
C ALA A 29 -0.63 21.59 9.96
N VAL A 30 -1.73 21.02 10.44
CA VAL A 30 -2.25 21.28 11.80
C VAL A 30 -1.25 20.84 12.86
N ALA A 31 -0.71 19.62 12.75
CA ALA A 31 0.27 19.10 13.71
C ALA A 31 1.57 19.92 13.74
N SER A 32 1.97 20.48 12.59
CA SER A 32 3.18 21.31 12.47
C SER A 32 2.96 22.80 12.76
N GLY A 33 1.72 23.23 13.00
CA GLY A 33 1.36 24.65 13.18
C GLY A 33 1.50 25.51 11.91
N GLU A 34 1.53 24.90 10.73
CA GLU A 34 1.75 25.59 9.44
C GLU A 34 0.41 26.12 8.89
N THR A 35 0.06 27.35 9.24
CA THR A 35 -1.28 27.93 8.98
C THR A 35 -1.40 28.67 7.65
N THR A 36 -0.28 29.13 7.07
CA THR A 36 -0.29 29.89 5.81
C THR A 36 -0.13 28.99 4.59
N GLN A 37 -0.67 29.43 3.45
CA GLN A 37 -0.62 28.65 2.21
C GLN A 37 0.82 28.36 1.75
N ASN A 38 1.72 29.35 1.84
CA ASN A 38 3.13 29.16 1.45
C ASN A 38 3.82 28.12 2.34
N ARG A 39 3.58 28.17 3.65
CA ARG A 39 4.14 27.20 4.60
C ARG A 39 3.59 25.79 4.39
N ARG A 40 2.32 25.65 4.04
CA ARG A 40 1.71 24.37 3.67
C ARG A 40 2.34 23.78 2.41
N GLU A 41 2.64 24.62 1.43
CA GLU A 41 3.37 24.22 0.22
C GLU A 41 4.80 23.74 0.56
N ASP A 42 5.54 24.51 1.37
CA ASP A 42 6.87 24.13 1.83
C ASP A 42 6.86 22.81 2.62
N LEU A 43 5.87 22.63 3.51
CA LEU A 43 5.66 21.38 4.24
C LEU A 43 5.42 20.21 3.29
N ARG A 44 4.56 20.38 2.28
CA ARG A 44 4.33 19.34 1.26
C ARG A 44 5.62 18.96 0.54
N GLN A 45 6.43 19.94 0.17
CA GLN A 45 7.73 19.69 -0.48
C GLN A 45 8.69 18.95 0.44
N ARG A 46 8.75 19.30 1.73
CA ARG A 46 9.54 18.56 2.73
C ARG A 46 9.08 17.12 2.90
N ILE A 47 7.76 16.88 2.95
CA ILE A 47 7.18 15.52 3.01
C ILE A 47 7.58 14.73 1.77
N HIS A 48 7.48 15.32 0.58
CA HIS A 48 7.86 14.64 -0.67
C HIS A 48 9.36 14.33 -0.71
N LEU A 49 10.20 15.26 -0.27
CA LEU A 49 11.63 15.05 -0.17
C LEU A 49 11.96 13.90 0.78
N ALA A 50 11.31 13.85 1.95
CA ALA A 50 11.48 12.77 2.92
C ALA A 50 10.98 11.41 2.39
N ALA A 51 9.82 11.38 1.73
CA ALA A 51 9.22 10.15 1.22
C ALA A 51 9.97 9.57 0.01
N PHE A 52 10.49 10.42 -0.88
CA PHE A 52 10.96 9.99 -2.20
C PHE A 52 12.45 10.26 -2.45
N GLY A 53 13.15 10.93 -1.54
CA GLY A 53 14.54 11.35 -1.72
C GLY A 53 14.72 12.50 -2.72
N GLY A 54 13.64 13.11 -3.22
CA GLY A 54 13.71 14.19 -4.20
C GLY A 54 12.34 14.79 -4.54
N PRO A 55 12.31 15.88 -5.32
CA PRO A 55 11.07 16.50 -5.75
C PRO A 55 10.28 15.54 -6.66
N LYS A 56 9.06 15.22 -6.24
CA LYS A 56 8.13 14.38 -7.00
C LYS A 56 6.78 15.08 -7.12
N SER A 57 6.21 15.08 -8.32
CA SER A 57 4.87 15.61 -8.54
C SER A 57 3.82 14.72 -7.86
N ALA A 58 2.85 15.32 -7.19
CA ALA A 58 1.73 14.60 -6.56
C ALA A 58 0.97 13.71 -7.56
N LYS A 59 0.84 14.13 -8.82
CA LYS A 59 0.21 13.35 -9.90
C LYS A 59 1.00 12.09 -10.27
N ALA A 60 2.31 12.08 -10.01
CA ALA A 60 3.20 10.98 -10.33
C ALA A 60 3.28 9.92 -9.21
N ILE A 61 2.69 10.18 -8.03
CA ILE A 61 2.62 9.24 -6.91
C ILE A 61 1.76 8.04 -7.34
N ASN A 62 2.39 6.88 -7.46
CA ASN A 62 1.68 5.65 -7.77
C ASN A 62 0.88 5.13 -6.55
N HIS A 63 -0.31 4.59 -6.81
CA HIS A 63 -1.22 4.04 -5.80
C HIS A 63 -0.67 2.88 -4.95
N LEU A 64 0.50 2.34 -5.28
CA LEU A 64 1.08 1.25 -4.52
C LEU A 64 2.19 1.83 -3.65
N LYS A 65 3.43 1.74 -4.12
CA LYS A 65 4.61 2.05 -3.31
C LYS A 65 4.68 3.51 -2.89
N ASP A 66 4.50 4.43 -3.83
CA ASP A 66 4.75 5.85 -3.55
C ASP A 66 3.76 6.42 -2.54
N PHE A 67 2.51 5.97 -2.60
CA PHE A 67 1.52 6.44 -1.64
C PHE A 67 1.81 5.95 -0.22
N ASP A 68 2.37 4.75 -0.07
CA ASP A 68 2.78 4.23 1.23
C ASP A 68 3.97 4.99 1.79
N ASP A 69 4.98 5.26 0.96
CA ASP A 69 6.15 6.06 1.34
C ASP A 69 5.70 7.47 1.78
N PHE A 70 4.76 8.08 1.04
CA PHE A 70 4.14 9.36 1.40
C PHE A 70 3.40 9.28 2.74
N LYS A 71 2.53 8.29 2.91
CA LYS A 71 1.73 8.11 4.14
C LYS A 71 2.65 7.93 5.35
N ALA A 72 3.73 7.16 5.22
CA ALA A 72 4.74 6.99 6.27
C ALA A 72 5.36 8.33 6.69
N ALA A 73 5.82 9.12 5.71
CA ALA A 73 6.44 10.42 5.96
C ALA A 73 5.49 11.41 6.64
N VAL A 74 4.20 11.39 6.27
CA VAL A 74 3.18 12.23 6.92
C VAL A 74 2.91 11.77 8.35
N LEU A 75 2.77 10.46 8.59
CA LEU A 75 2.47 9.93 9.93
C LEU A 75 3.60 10.18 10.92
N ALA A 76 4.86 10.19 10.46
CA ALA A 76 6.01 10.61 11.26
C ALA A 76 5.92 12.07 11.74
N ILE A 77 5.14 12.91 11.06
CA ILE A 77 4.90 14.31 11.47
C ILE A 77 3.69 14.41 12.40
N ILE A 78 2.60 13.70 12.08
CA ILE A 78 1.33 13.78 12.82
C ILE A 78 1.47 13.15 14.21
N ASP A 79 2.08 11.97 14.28
CA ASP A 79 2.21 11.21 15.53
C ASP A 79 3.54 10.43 15.55
N PRO A 80 4.67 11.13 15.80
CA PRO A 80 5.99 10.52 15.82
C PRO A 80 6.15 9.48 16.93
N SER A 81 5.30 9.50 17.96
CA SER A 81 5.39 8.61 19.12
C SER A 81 4.77 7.23 18.87
N ASN A 82 3.95 7.10 17.83
CA ASN A 82 3.16 5.91 17.56
C ASN A 82 3.93 4.91 16.70
N LEU A 83 4.84 4.19 17.36
CA LEU A 83 5.68 3.16 16.75
C LEU A 83 4.86 2.09 16.02
N ASN A 84 3.69 1.72 16.54
CA ASN A 84 2.81 0.73 15.92
C ASN A 84 2.28 1.16 14.55
N VAL A 85 2.01 2.45 14.36
CA VAL A 85 1.59 2.98 13.06
C VAL A 85 2.77 3.01 12.08
N GLN A 86 3.97 3.37 12.56
CA GLN A 86 5.18 3.39 11.73
C GLN A 86 5.59 1.98 11.28
N MET A 87 5.56 1.01 12.20
CA MET A 87 5.87 -0.40 11.90
C MET A 87 4.88 -0.99 10.90
N ARG A 88 3.57 -0.79 11.10
CA ARG A 88 2.55 -1.23 10.15
C ARG A 88 2.80 -0.64 8.76
N GLN A 89 3.17 0.63 8.68
CA GLN A 89 3.43 1.27 7.41
C GLN A 89 4.69 0.70 6.71
N ALA A 90 5.72 0.34 7.47
CA ALA A 90 6.91 -0.33 6.94
C ALA A 90 6.61 -1.74 6.41
N GLU A 91 5.64 -2.44 7.00
CA GLU A 91 5.22 -3.79 6.61
C GLU A 91 4.17 -3.82 5.47
N MET A 92 3.73 -2.65 4.98
CA MET A 92 2.70 -2.55 3.94
C MET A 92 3.04 -3.28 2.63
N PRO A 93 4.29 -3.25 2.11
CA PRO A 93 4.65 -4.00 0.91
C PRO A 93 4.37 -5.51 1.04
N THR A 94 4.84 -6.10 2.14
CA THR A 94 4.62 -7.51 2.49
C THR A 94 3.14 -7.81 2.68
N THR A 95 2.43 -6.98 3.44
CA THR A 95 0.98 -7.11 3.69
C THR A 95 0.18 -7.15 2.39
N ARG A 96 0.52 -6.28 1.43
CA ARG A 96 -0.12 -6.26 0.10
C ARG A 96 0.18 -7.49 -0.72
N LEU A 97 1.41 -8.00 -0.68
CA LEU A 97 1.75 -9.23 -1.37
C LEU A 97 0.97 -10.42 -0.81
N VAL A 98 0.86 -10.53 0.52
CA VAL A 98 0.05 -11.57 1.17
C VAL A 98 -1.40 -11.49 0.70
N PHE A 99 -2.00 -10.29 0.72
CA PHE A 99 -3.37 -10.10 0.26
C PHE A 99 -3.53 -10.41 -1.24
N ALA A 100 -2.58 -10.00 -2.08
CA ALA A 100 -2.59 -10.31 -3.51
C ALA A 100 -2.50 -11.82 -3.76
N ILE A 101 -1.67 -12.55 -3.01
CA ILE A 101 -1.55 -14.02 -3.10
C ILE A 101 -2.87 -14.69 -2.71
N ARG A 102 -3.51 -14.27 -1.61
CA ARG A 102 -4.83 -14.78 -1.17
C ARG A 102 -5.91 -14.61 -2.23
N LYS A 103 -5.81 -13.59 -3.09
CA LYS A 103 -6.76 -13.39 -4.20
C LYS A 103 -6.52 -14.30 -5.41
N LEU A 104 -5.35 -14.94 -5.52
CA LEU A 104 -4.99 -15.73 -6.69
C LEU A 104 -5.45 -17.18 -6.62
N ALA A 105 -5.46 -17.78 -5.43
CA ALA A 105 -5.77 -19.19 -5.25
C ALA A 105 -6.20 -19.50 -3.80
N PRO A 106 -6.90 -20.63 -3.58
CA PRO A 106 -7.23 -21.09 -2.23
C PRO A 106 -6.02 -21.28 -1.34
N GLU A 107 -6.18 -20.98 -0.04
CA GLU A 107 -5.10 -21.05 0.94
C GLU A 107 -4.44 -22.44 1.00
N ALA A 108 -5.23 -23.52 0.90
CA ALA A 108 -4.69 -24.88 0.82
C ALA A 108 -3.76 -25.08 -0.39
N TYR A 109 -4.06 -24.47 -1.53
CA TYR A 109 -3.21 -24.51 -2.72
C TYR A 109 -1.95 -23.66 -2.52
N ILE A 110 -2.10 -22.47 -1.93
CA ILE A 110 -0.96 -21.58 -1.61
C ILE A 110 0.02 -22.31 -0.67
N ILE A 111 -0.47 -22.93 0.40
CA ILE A 111 0.34 -23.72 1.34
C ILE A 111 1.07 -24.87 0.61
N ALA A 112 0.38 -25.59 -0.28
CA ALA A 112 1.00 -26.67 -1.04
C ALA A 112 2.15 -26.17 -1.94
N GLU A 113 1.97 -25.04 -2.62
CA GLU A 113 3.02 -24.43 -3.44
C GLU A 113 4.15 -23.83 -2.59
N ALA A 114 3.84 -23.28 -1.42
CA ALA A 114 4.83 -22.78 -0.47
C ALA A 114 5.70 -23.91 0.10
N ARG A 115 5.09 -25.03 0.51
CA ARG A 115 5.80 -26.25 0.94
C ARG A 115 6.74 -26.75 -0.15
N ARG A 116 6.29 -26.78 -1.41
CA ARG A 116 7.09 -27.26 -2.55
C ARG A 116 8.31 -26.38 -2.85
N LYS A 117 8.17 -25.06 -2.71
CA LYS A 117 9.19 -24.11 -3.20
C LYS A 117 10.07 -23.53 -2.08
N PHE A 118 9.50 -23.34 -0.91
CA PHE A 118 10.14 -22.67 0.23
C PHE A 118 10.20 -23.55 1.49
N PHE A 119 9.75 -24.81 1.40
CA PHE A 119 9.78 -25.78 2.51
C PHE A 119 9.07 -25.30 3.79
N THR A 120 8.05 -24.47 3.65
CA THR A 120 7.26 -23.92 4.77
C THR A 120 5.76 -23.95 4.48
N GLU A 121 4.98 -24.04 5.55
CA GLU A 121 3.53 -23.89 5.55
C GLU A 121 3.13 -22.45 5.88
N ASP A 122 3.97 -21.76 6.65
CA ASP A 122 3.80 -20.38 7.11
C ASP A 122 4.20 -19.39 6.01
N TRP A 123 3.55 -19.53 4.85
CA TRP A 123 3.87 -18.76 3.66
C TRP A 123 3.67 -17.25 3.84
N ALA A 124 2.76 -16.83 4.73
CA ALA A 124 2.44 -15.43 4.96
C ALA A 124 3.52 -14.67 5.74
N THR A 125 4.48 -15.38 6.37
CA THR A 125 5.62 -14.79 7.08
C THR A 125 6.89 -14.75 6.23
N LEU A 126 6.80 -15.15 4.96
CA LEU A 126 7.91 -15.04 4.01
C LEU A 126 8.30 -13.57 3.79
N ASP A 127 9.58 -13.34 3.49
CA ASP A 127 10.06 -12.01 3.11
C ASP A 127 9.44 -11.54 1.78
N GLU A 128 9.55 -10.24 1.51
CA GLU A 128 8.95 -9.61 0.32
C GLU A 128 9.41 -10.26 -1.00
N SER A 129 10.68 -10.67 -1.08
CA SER A 129 11.26 -11.34 -2.24
C SER A 129 10.64 -12.71 -2.47
N SER A 130 10.56 -13.52 -1.42
CA SER A 130 10.00 -14.87 -1.45
C SER A 130 8.49 -14.83 -1.71
N LEU A 131 7.75 -13.88 -1.12
CA LEU A 131 6.35 -13.63 -1.45
C LEU A 131 6.16 -13.23 -2.91
N THR A 132 7.03 -12.38 -3.45
CA THR A 132 6.99 -12.01 -4.88
C THR A 132 7.22 -13.24 -5.77
N MET A 133 8.18 -14.09 -5.42
CA MET A 133 8.44 -15.34 -6.13
C MET A 133 7.26 -16.33 -6.03
N LEU A 134 6.63 -16.44 -4.85
CA LEU A 134 5.46 -17.27 -4.63
C LEU A 134 4.26 -16.78 -5.46
N ARG A 135 3.97 -15.48 -5.41
CA ARG A 135 2.93 -14.83 -6.22
C ARG A 135 3.13 -15.13 -7.71
N ASN A 136 4.30 -14.84 -8.24
CA ASN A 136 4.60 -15.04 -9.66
C ASN A 136 4.49 -16.52 -10.07
N HIS A 137 4.88 -17.44 -9.18
CA HIS A 137 4.75 -18.88 -9.38
C HIS A 137 3.29 -19.33 -9.43
N ILE A 138 2.47 -18.87 -8.48
CA ILE A 138 1.03 -19.16 -8.45
C ILE A 138 0.35 -18.56 -9.68
N THR A 139 0.63 -17.31 -10.04
CA THR A 139 0.06 -16.68 -11.25
C THR A 139 0.35 -17.50 -12.52
N LYS A 140 1.57 -18.05 -12.65
CA LYS A 140 1.94 -18.89 -13.80
C LYS A 140 1.20 -20.23 -13.80
N ARG A 141 1.10 -20.90 -12.65
CA ARG A 141 0.49 -22.25 -12.55
C ARG A 141 -1.04 -22.23 -12.54
N ALA A 142 -1.63 -21.18 -11.97
CA ALA A 142 -3.07 -20.98 -11.93
C ALA A 142 -3.63 -20.36 -13.22
N ALA A 143 -2.77 -20.00 -14.18
CA ALA A 143 -3.20 -19.47 -15.48
C ALA A 143 -4.12 -20.47 -16.19
N GLY A 144 -5.41 -20.15 -16.28
CA GLY A 144 -6.44 -21.01 -16.88
C GLY A 144 -7.27 -21.83 -15.89
N ILE A 145 -6.95 -21.82 -14.59
CA ILE A 145 -7.76 -22.48 -13.57
C ILE A 145 -8.79 -21.49 -13.04
N ARG A 146 -10.09 -21.84 -13.15
CA ARG A 146 -11.17 -21.04 -12.57
C ARG A 146 -11.44 -21.51 -11.15
N TRP A 147 -10.89 -20.79 -10.17
CA TRP A 147 -11.22 -21.00 -8.77
C TRP A 147 -12.59 -20.42 -8.43
N PRO A 148 -13.38 -21.05 -7.55
CA PRO A 148 -14.60 -20.44 -7.02
C PRO A 148 -14.24 -19.11 -6.33
N ALA A 149 -15.13 -18.12 -6.42
CA ALA A 149 -14.93 -16.83 -5.79
C ALA A 149 -14.70 -17.05 -4.29
N GLN A 150 -13.52 -16.69 -3.81
CA GLN A 150 -13.20 -16.82 -2.40
C GLN A 150 -13.74 -15.60 -1.66
N GLU A 151 -14.41 -15.83 -0.52
CA GLU A 151 -14.57 -14.80 0.50
C GLU A 151 -13.19 -14.51 1.09
N VAL A 152 -12.43 -13.65 0.41
CA VAL A 152 -11.34 -12.95 1.07
C VAL A 152 -12.05 -11.98 2.01
N GLN A 153 -12.05 -12.27 3.33
CA GLN A 153 -12.53 -11.31 4.32
C GLN A 153 -11.93 -9.96 3.96
N SER A 154 -12.82 -9.00 3.68
CA SER A 154 -12.52 -7.65 3.23
C SER A 154 -11.86 -6.87 4.36
N GLN A 155 -10.65 -7.27 4.73
CA GLN A 155 -9.65 -6.36 5.21
C GLN A 155 -8.86 -5.96 3.97
N ASP A 156 -9.50 -5.18 3.08
CA ASP A 156 -8.72 -4.31 2.20
C ASP A 156 -7.82 -3.52 3.17
N PRO A 157 -6.49 -3.66 3.11
CA PRO A 157 -5.61 -3.13 4.15
C PRO A 157 -5.91 -1.64 4.29
N ASP A 158 -6.58 -1.32 5.39
CA ASP A 158 -7.46 -0.17 5.53
C ASP A 158 -6.77 1.10 5.04
N TRP A 159 -7.37 1.74 4.04
CA TRP A 159 -7.10 3.15 3.77
C TRP A 159 -7.71 4.05 4.85
N ASN A 160 -8.51 3.49 5.77
CA ASN A 160 -9.03 4.20 6.93
C ASN A 160 -8.02 4.20 8.07
N VAL A 161 -7.11 5.16 8.01
CA VAL A 161 -6.61 5.85 9.20
C VAL A 161 -6.91 7.33 9.00
#